data_AF-A0ABC8V1P5-F1
#
_entry.id   AF-A0ABC8V1P5-F1
#
_cell.length_a   1.000
_cell.length_b   1.000
_cell.length_c   1.000
_cell.angle_alpha   90.00
_cell.angle_beta   90.00
_cell.angle_gamma   90.00
#
_symmetry.space_group_name_H-M   'P 1'
#
loop_
_entity.id
_entity.type
_entity.pdbx_description
1 polymer ?
#
loop_
_entity_poly.entity_id
_entity_poly.type
_entity_poly.pdbx_seq_one_letter_code
_entity_poly.pdbx_strand_id
1 'polypeptide(L)'
;MAEASRRPKRKIKWSKLYTFSCMRPSTGDLDLFGRSGFSRVVFCNEPQLHKIKPHKYPNNYISTTKYNVVTFLPRALFEQFRRVANFYFLLAAVLSVTSLAPFSPVSLIAPLLFVVGISMLKEAVEDWHRFLQ
;
A
#
# COMPACT_ATOMS: atom_id res chain seq x y z
N MET A 1 -31.50 -53.70 -59.89
CA MET A 1 -30.71 -52.43 -59.91
C MET A 1 -30.90 -51.73 -58.58
N ALA A 2 -29.83 -51.12 -58.07
CA ALA A 2 -29.61 -50.78 -56.67
C ALA A 2 -30.34 -49.52 -56.18
N GLU A 3 -30.63 -49.42 -54.88
CA GLU A 3 -30.56 -48.12 -54.21
C GLU A 3 -30.08 -48.27 -52.75
N ALA A 4 -28.85 -47.81 -52.52
CA ALA A 4 -28.14 -47.91 -51.25
C ALA A 4 -28.49 -46.73 -50.33
N SER A 5 -28.97 -47.02 -49.12
CA SER A 5 -29.26 -46.05 -48.07
C SER A 5 -27.99 -45.27 -47.66
N ARG A 6 -27.93 -43.97 -47.98
CA ARG A 6 -26.84 -43.08 -47.58
C ARG A 6 -27.13 -42.44 -46.20
N ARG A 7 -26.43 -42.89 -45.16
CA ARG A 7 -26.41 -42.20 -43.84
C ARG A 7 -25.63 -40.87 -43.96
N PRO A 8 -26.14 -39.74 -43.41
CA PRO A 8 -25.41 -38.48 -43.45
C PRO A 8 -24.21 -38.52 -42.49
N LYS A 9 -23.00 -38.33 -43.02
CA LYS A 9 -21.78 -38.19 -42.22
C LYS A 9 -21.82 -36.84 -41.48
N ARG A 10 -21.91 -36.85 -40.15
CA ARG A 10 -21.75 -35.65 -39.31
C ARG A 10 -20.37 -35.06 -39.56
N LYS A 11 -20.32 -33.91 -40.25
CA LYS A 11 -19.09 -33.13 -40.39
C LYS A 11 -18.74 -32.53 -39.03
N ILE A 12 -17.69 -33.06 -38.40
CA ILE A 12 -17.13 -32.51 -37.17
C ILE A 12 -16.56 -31.12 -37.51
N LYS A 13 -17.10 -30.07 -36.87
CA LYS A 13 -16.58 -28.71 -37.02
C LYS A 13 -15.32 -28.57 -36.17
N TRP A 14 -14.16 -28.59 -36.85
CA TRP A 14 -12.83 -28.46 -36.28
C TRP A 14 -12.57 -27.13 -35.55
N SER A 15 -13.47 -26.14 -35.66
CA SER A 15 -13.39 -24.90 -34.89
C SER A 15 -13.51 -25.09 -33.36
N LYS A 16 -13.99 -26.26 -32.90
CA LYS A 16 -13.98 -26.64 -31.47
C LYS A 16 -12.68 -27.29 -31.00
N LEU A 17 -11.74 -27.58 -31.89
CA LEU A 17 -10.45 -28.24 -31.58
C LEU A 17 -9.29 -27.25 -31.40
N TYR A 18 -9.55 -25.94 -31.44
CA TYR A 18 -8.53 -24.93 -31.17
C TYR A 18 -8.41 -24.67 -29.65
N THR A 19 -7.21 -24.94 -29.12
CA THR A 19 -6.74 -24.67 -27.75
C THR A 19 -6.61 -23.18 -27.40
N PHE A 20 -7.23 -22.28 -28.17
CA PHE A 20 -7.30 -20.84 -27.87
C PHE A 20 -8.55 -20.44 -27.06
N SER A 21 -9.16 -21.39 -26.33
CA SER A 21 -10.22 -21.09 -25.35
C SER A 21 -9.71 -20.44 -24.06
N CYS A 22 -8.41 -20.16 -23.93
CA CYS A 22 -7.85 -19.47 -22.77
C CYS A 22 -8.31 -18.00 -22.65
N MET A 23 -8.86 -17.41 -23.73
CA MET A 23 -9.16 -15.98 -23.80
C MET A 23 -10.55 -15.69 -24.38
N ARG A 24 -11.57 -16.48 -24.03
CA ARG A 24 -12.95 -15.97 -24.08
C ARG A 24 -13.33 -15.61 -22.65
N PRO A 25 -13.54 -14.32 -22.33
CA PRO A 25 -14.12 -13.98 -21.04
C PRO A 25 -15.49 -14.66 -21.01
N SER A 26 -15.72 -15.44 -19.95
CA SER A 26 -17.04 -16.00 -19.70
C SER A 26 -17.99 -14.79 -19.63
N THR A 27 -19.10 -14.81 -20.38
CA THR A 27 -20.05 -13.69 -20.44
C THR A 27 -20.63 -13.30 -19.07
N GLY A 28 -20.37 -14.08 -18.01
CA GLY A 28 -20.71 -13.79 -16.61
C GLY A 28 -19.64 -13.00 -15.82
N ASP A 29 -18.43 -12.81 -16.32
CA ASP A 29 -17.37 -12.05 -15.61
C ASP A 29 -17.45 -10.54 -15.87
N LEU A 30 -18.37 -10.10 -16.74
CA LEU A 30 -18.47 -8.71 -17.17
C LEU A 30 -18.87 -7.77 -16.03
N ASP A 31 -19.66 -8.27 -15.07
CA ASP A 31 -20.08 -7.55 -13.87
C ASP A 31 -18.98 -7.46 -12.80
N LEU A 32 -17.90 -8.23 -12.96
CA LEU A 32 -16.76 -8.29 -12.04
C LEU A 32 -15.62 -7.34 -12.44
N PHE A 33 -15.60 -6.87 -13.70
CA PHE A 33 -14.63 -5.88 -14.14
C PHE A 33 -14.78 -4.56 -13.35
N GLY A 34 -13.65 -3.99 -12.93
CA GLY A 34 -13.61 -2.81 -12.07
C GLY A 34 -13.75 -3.05 -10.57
N ARG A 35 -13.79 -4.32 -10.10
CA ARG A 35 -13.63 -4.69 -8.68
C ARG A 35 -12.17 -4.98 -8.32
N SER A 36 -11.84 -4.91 -7.03
CA SER A 36 -10.52 -5.27 -6.49
C SER A 36 -10.17 -6.71 -6.87
N GLY A 37 -9.05 -6.91 -7.58
CA GLY A 37 -8.60 -8.22 -8.07
C GLY A 37 -8.92 -8.53 -9.55
N PHE A 38 -9.65 -7.66 -10.25
CA PHE A 38 -10.02 -7.83 -11.67
C PHE A 38 -9.49 -6.68 -12.56
N SER A 39 -9.64 -6.83 -13.88
CA SER A 39 -9.22 -5.82 -14.86
C SER A 39 -9.89 -4.46 -14.63
N ARG A 40 -9.13 -3.37 -14.79
CA ARG A 40 -9.62 -1.99 -14.67
C ARG A 40 -10.36 -1.55 -15.93
N VAL A 41 -11.42 -0.78 -15.77
CA VAL A 41 -12.22 -0.25 -16.89
C VAL A 41 -11.97 1.26 -17.01
N VAL A 42 -11.50 1.70 -18.17
CA VAL A 42 -11.25 3.12 -18.46
C VAL A 42 -12.10 3.50 -19.66
N PHE A 43 -12.96 4.50 -19.51
CA PHE A 43 -13.78 5.03 -20.59
C PHE A 43 -13.03 6.16 -21.28
N CYS A 44 -12.79 6.04 -22.58
CA CYS A 44 -12.18 7.08 -23.40
C CYS A 44 -13.28 8.01 -23.93
N ASN A 45 -12.99 9.32 -23.99
CA ASN A 45 -13.89 10.36 -24.51
C ASN A 45 -15.23 10.56 -23.77
N GLU A 46 -15.52 9.78 -22.72
CA GLU A 46 -16.74 9.90 -21.92
C GLU A 46 -16.43 10.00 -20.40
N PRO A 47 -15.92 11.15 -19.92
CA PRO A 47 -15.50 11.32 -18.52
C PRO A 47 -16.69 11.36 -17.53
N GLN A 48 -17.91 11.57 -18.03
CA GLN A 48 -19.11 11.65 -17.19
C GLN A 48 -19.41 10.30 -16.52
N LEU A 49 -19.06 9.18 -17.16
CA LEU A 49 -19.25 7.84 -16.62
C LEU A 49 -18.40 7.58 -15.37
N HIS A 50 -17.21 8.19 -15.29
CA HIS A 50 -16.38 8.15 -14.09
C HIS A 50 -16.97 8.95 -12.92
N LYS A 51 -17.85 9.93 -13.18
CA LYS A 51 -18.54 10.69 -12.11
C LYS A 51 -19.75 9.94 -11.57
N ILE A 52 -20.50 9.26 -12.44
CA ILE A 52 -21.69 8.48 -12.06
C ILE A 52 -21.29 7.24 -11.25
N LYS A 53 -20.19 6.58 -11.65
CA LYS A 53 -19.62 5.43 -10.94
C LYS A 53 -18.12 5.67 -10.72
N PRO A 54 -17.75 6.42 -9.67
CA PRO A 54 -16.35 6.73 -9.40
C PRO A 54 -15.60 5.46 -8.99
N HIS A 55 -14.75 4.98 -9.89
CA HIS A 55 -13.73 4.01 -9.55
C HIS A 55 -12.65 4.70 -8.71
N LYS A 56 -12.33 4.15 -7.54
CA LYS A 56 -11.29 4.68 -6.63
C LYS A 56 -9.90 4.32 -7.14
N TYR A 57 -9.46 4.96 -8.20
CA TYR A 57 -8.08 4.86 -8.67
C TYR A 57 -7.16 5.74 -7.81
N PRO A 58 -5.94 5.29 -7.50
CA PRO A 58 -4.95 6.16 -6.88
C PRO A 58 -4.58 7.29 -7.86
N ASN A 59 -4.29 8.46 -7.31
CA ASN A 59 -3.76 9.58 -8.08
C ASN A 59 -2.35 9.24 -8.58
N ASN A 60 -1.94 9.85 -9.70
CA ASN A 60 -0.58 9.74 -10.24
C ASN A 60 0.44 10.60 -9.46
N TYR A 61 0.17 10.89 -8.20
CA TYR A 61 1.09 11.62 -7.33
C TYR A 61 2.12 10.63 -6.79
N ILE A 62 3.40 10.94 -6.99
CA ILE A 62 4.51 10.15 -6.47
C ILE A 62 5.04 10.86 -5.22
N SER A 63 5.01 10.17 -4.08
CA SER A 63 5.63 10.64 -2.85
C SER A 63 6.93 9.88 -2.63
N THR A 64 8.05 10.58 -2.54
CA THR A 64 9.33 9.96 -2.16
C THR A 64 9.66 10.12 -0.67
N THR A 65 8.86 10.91 0.06
CA THR A 65 9.01 11.13 1.50
C THR A 65 8.72 9.87 2.31
N LYS A 66 9.49 9.67 3.37
CA LYS A 66 9.33 8.51 4.26
C LYS A 66 8.18 8.71 5.24
N TYR A 67 7.92 9.95 5.62
CA TYR A 67 6.91 10.31 6.61
C TYR A 67 5.77 11.12 5.99
N ASN A 68 4.59 10.96 6.57
CA ASN A 68 3.48 11.88 6.39
C ASN A 68 3.43 12.79 7.62
N VAL A 69 2.89 14.00 7.51
CA VAL A 69 2.77 14.98 8.60
C VAL A 69 2.17 14.35 9.87
N VAL A 70 1.17 13.48 9.71
CA VAL A 70 0.50 12.78 10.82
C VAL A 70 1.32 11.60 11.36
N THR A 71 2.04 10.88 10.48
CA THR A 71 2.78 9.66 10.87
C THR A 71 4.22 9.94 11.28
N PHE A 72 4.71 11.16 11.09
CA PHE A 72 6.07 11.57 11.41
C PHE A 72 6.40 11.33 12.88
N LEU A 73 5.63 11.93 13.79
CA LEU A 73 5.91 11.86 15.22
C LEU A 73 5.95 10.42 15.79
N PRO A 74 4.92 9.58 15.61
CA PRO A 74 4.94 8.22 16.17
C PRO A 74 6.01 7.33 15.53
N ARG A 75 6.29 7.47 14.23
CA ARG A 75 7.32 6.67 13.56
C ARG A 75 8.73 7.14 13.90
N ALA A 76 8.99 8.44 13.88
CA ALA A 76 10.30 9.00 14.22
C ALA A 76 10.68 8.68 15.67
N LEU A 77 9.75 8.84 16.63
CA LEU A 77 9.99 8.43 18.02
C LEU A 77 10.30 6.94 18.14
N PHE A 78 9.54 6.09 17.45
CA PHE A 78 9.79 4.65 17.45
C PHE A 78 11.19 4.32 16.93
N GLU A 79 11.63 4.96 15.85
CA GLU A 79 12.98 4.76 15.31
C GLU A 79 14.08 5.25 16.24
N GLN A 80 13.88 6.38 16.93
CA GLN A 80 14.84 6.90 17.90
C GLN A 80 14.96 5.97 19.12
N PHE A 81 13.86 5.44 19.67
CA PHE A 81 13.90 4.54 20.83
C PHE A 81 14.28 3.10 20.49
N ARG A 82 14.29 2.72 19.21
CA ARG A 82 14.85 1.43 18.78
C ARG A 82 16.37 1.37 18.89
N ARG A 83 17.05 2.52 19.08
CA ARG A 83 18.50 2.59 19.32
C ARG A 83 18.80 2.22 20.77
N VAL A 84 19.72 1.27 20.97
CA VAL A 84 20.06 0.71 22.29
C VAL A 84 20.41 1.80 23.32
N ALA A 85 21.16 2.83 22.93
CA ALA A 85 21.51 3.95 23.82
C ALA A 85 20.28 4.73 24.30
N ASN A 86 19.39 5.11 23.38
CA ASN A 86 18.17 5.84 23.72
C ASN A 86 17.21 4.97 24.54
N PHE A 87 17.15 3.68 24.27
CA PHE A 87 16.37 2.72 25.05
C PHE A 87 16.90 2.58 26.49
N TYR A 88 18.22 2.51 26.67
CA TYR A 88 18.84 2.51 28.00
C TYR A 88 18.46 3.75 28.81
N PHE A 89 18.62 4.94 28.22
CA PHE A 89 18.25 6.20 28.88
C PHE A 89 16.74 6.30 29.14
N LEU A 90 15.91 5.72 28.27
CA LEU A 90 14.46 5.63 28.49
C LEU A 90 14.14 4.77 29.71
N LEU A 91 14.77 3.60 29.86
CA LEU A 91 14.58 2.75 31.03
C LEU A 91 15.06 3.44 32.31
N ALA A 92 16.23 4.09 32.26
CA ALA A 92 16.74 4.87 33.38
C ALA A 92 15.79 6.01 33.78
N ALA A 93 15.20 6.70 32.79
CA ALA A 93 14.22 7.75 32.99
C ALA A 93 12.88 7.22 33.56
N VAL A 94 12.45 6.02 33.17
CA VAL A 94 11.25 5.39 33.76
C VAL A 94 11.51 4.96 35.21
N LEU A 95 12.69 4.38 35.48
CA LEU A 95 13.08 4.00 36.83
C LEU A 95 13.23 5.23 37.75
N SER A 96 13.66 6.39 37.23
CA SER A 96 13.82 7.60 38.03
C SER A 96 12.53 8.26 38.48
N VAL A 97 11.39 7.91 37.88
CA VAL A 97 10.06 8.33 38.35
C VAL A 97 9.62 7.52 39.56
N THR A 98 10.20 6.33 39.78
CA THR A 98 9.92 5.51 40.96
C THR A 98 10.71 6.02 42.16
N SER A 99 10.19 5.77 43.38
CA SER A 99 10.84 6.14 44.65
C SER A 99 12.14 5.36 44.92
N LEU A 100 12.56 4.49 44.02
CA LEU A 100 13.75 3.64 44.14
C LEU A 100 15.02 4.35 43.65
N ALA A 101 14.88 5.40 42.84
CA ALA A 101 16.03 6.08 42.26
C ALA A 101 16.55 7.20 43.17
N PRO A 102 17.89 7.31 43.36
CA PRO A 102 18.50 8.37 44.16
C PRO A 102 18.64 9.71 43.42
N PHE A 103 18.38 9.74 42.10
CA PHE A 103 18.54 10.91 41.24
C PHE A 103 17.21 11.57 40.92
N SER A 104 17.23 12.88 40.66
CA SER A 104 16.03 13.58 40.20
C SER A 104 15.60 13.09 38.81
N PRO A 105 14.29 12.87 38.56
CA PRO A 105 13.81 12.42 37.26
C PRO A 105 14.12 13.41 36.14
N VAL A 106 14.12 14.71 36.47
CA VAL A 106 14.42 15.80 35.53
C VAL A 106 15.83 15.66 34.96
N SER A 107 16.82 15.32 35.78
CA SER A 107 18.22 15.19 35.35
C SER A 107 18.44 14.07 34.32
N LEU A 108 17.57 13.04 34.30
CA LEU A 108 17.66 11.96 33.30
C LEU A 108 16.78 12.21 32.08
N ILE A 109 15.58 12.75 32.27
CA ILE A 109 14.62 12.99 31.19
C ILE A 109 15.06 14.14 30.29
N ALA A 110 15.58 15.24 30.87
CA ALA A 110 15.95 16.43 30.11
C ALA A 110 16.99 16.19 29.00
N PRO A 111 18.17 15.57 29.27
CA PRO A 111 19.15 15.31 28.21
C PRO A 111 18.62 14.33 27.16
N LEU A 112 17.82 13.33 27.55
CA LEU A 112 17.21 12.38 26.63
C LEU A 112 16.27 13.10 25.64
N LEU A 113 15.36 13.92 26.14
CA LEU A 113 14.43 14.69 25.30
C LEU A 113 15.17 15.66 24.38
N PHE A 114 16.23 16.30 24.87
CA PHE A 114 17.03 17.21 24.06
C PHE A 114 17.68 16.51 22.86
N VAL A 115 18.38 15.39 23.11
CA VAL A 115 19.09 14.65 22.05
C VAL A 115 18.11 14.01 21.06
N VAL A 116 17.03 13.40 21.56
CA VAL A 116 15.99 12.79 20.72
C VAL A 116 15.25 13.86 19.91
N GLY A 117 14.95 15.01 20.52
CA GLY A 117 14.31 16.16 19.86
C GLY A 117 15.15 16.72 18.71
N ILE A 118 16.44 16.96 18.93
CA ILE A 118 17.35 17.41 17.85
C ILE A 118 17.46 16.38 16.74
N SER A 119 17.55 15.09 17.09
CA SER A 119 17.63 14.01 16.10
C SER A 119 16.39 13.95 15.22
N MET A 120 15.20 14.07 15.82
CA MET A 120 13.94 14.11 15.07
C MET A 120 13.82 15.39 14.25
N LEU A 121 14.24 16.55 14.77
CA LEU A 121 14.20 17.80 14.02
C LEU A 121 15.05 17.72 12.76
N LYS A 122 16.27 17.18 12.87
CA LYS A 122 17.15 16.96 11.71
C LYS A 122 16.47 16.09 10.66
N GLU A 123 15.88 14.98 11.08
CA GLU A 123 15.17 14.06 10.19
C GLU A 123 13.93 14.70 9.53
N ALA A 124 13.20 15.55 10.26
CA ALA A 124 12.07 16.31 9.73
C ALA A 124 12.50 17.26 8.60
N VAL A 125 13.61 17.98 8.81
CA VAL A 125 14.14 18.93 7.82
C VAL A 125 14.62 18.19 6.57
N GLU A 126 15.28 17.05 6.73
CA GLU A 126 15.71 16.19 5.62
C GLU A 126 14.52 15.66 4.81
N ASP A 127 13.46 15.17 5.47
CA ASP A 127 12.26 14.67 4.78
C ASP A 127 11.46 15.82 4.13
N TRP A 128 11.49 17.03 4.70
CA TRP A 128 10.90 18.23 4.10
C TRP A 128 11.64 18.66 2.82
N HIS A 129 12.96 18.63 2.83
CA HIS A 129 13.74 18.91 1.62
C HIS A 129 13.41 17.89 0.51
N ARG A 130 13.20 16.62 0.88
CA ARG A 130 12.78 15.57 -0.05
C ARG A 130 11.34 15.74 -0.56
N PHE A 131 10.47 16.36 0.23
CA PHE A 131 9.11 16.69 -0.18
C PHE A 131 9.06 17.80 -1.23
N LEU A 132 9.96 18.78 -1.10
CA LEU A 132 10.05 19.91 -2.04
C LEU A 132 10.72 19.56 -3.37
N GLN A 133 11.47 18.46 -3.42
CA GLN A 133 12.17 17.96 -4.60
C GLN A 133 11.25 17.09 -5.48
#